data_AF-A0AA35RAN0-F1
#
_entry.id   AF-A0AA35RAN0-F1
#
_cell.length_a   1.000
_cell.length_b   1.000
_cell.length_c   1.000
_cell.angle_alpha   90.00
_cell.angle_beta   90.00
_cell.angle_gamma   90.00
#
_symmetry.space_group_name_H-M   'P 1'
#
loop_
_entity.id
_entity.type
_entity.pdbx_description
1 polymer ?
#
loop_
_entity_poly.entity_id
_entity_poly.type
_entity_poly.pdbx_seq_one_letter_code
_entity_poly.pdbx_strand_id
1 'polypeptide(L)' 'MAGGGIGVERIFPLYSPLIDSLEVTRRGAVRRAKLYYLRGLQGRAARIKEKTVPRRPRGPSAS' A
#
# COMPACT_ATOMS: atom_id res chain seq x y z
N MET A 1 -1.45 14.95 7.05
CA MET A 1 -1.82 16.26 6.47
C MET A 1 -1.48 16.26 4.98
N ALA A 2 -2.47 15.97 4.16
CA ALA A 2 -2.46 16.20 2.71
C ALA A 2 -3.83 16.80 2.37
N GLY A 3 -4.09 17.99 2.93
CA GLY A 3 -5.32 18.76 2.68
C GLY A 3 -5.00 19.84 1.66
N GLY A 4 -5.19 19.56 0.38
CA GLY A 4 -4.92 20.53 -0.69
C GLY A 4 -4.91 20.00 -2.12
N GLY A 5 -5.27 18.73 -2.38
CA GLY A 5 -5.32 18.16 -3.74
C GLY A 5 -3.97 17.96 -4.43
N ILE A 6 -2.86 18.40 -3.81
CA ILE A 6 -1.50 18.24 -4.31
C ILE A 6 -0.93 16.90 -3.82
N GLY A 7 -0.47 16.07 -4.76
CA GLY A 7 0.24 14.82 -4.45
C GLY A 7 1.66 15.08 -3.96
N VAL A 8 2.07 14.41 -2.89
CA VAL A 8 3.43 14.53 -2.32
C VAL A 8 4.08 13.15 -2.26
N GLU A 9 5.32 13.07 -2.70
CA GLU A 9 6.15 11.87 -2.55
C GLU A 9 7.16 12.05 -1.43
N ARG A 10 7.37 11.00 -0.63
CA ARG A 10 8.32 10.98 0.49
C ARG A 10 9.14 9.70 0.46
N ILE A 11 10.42 9.82 0.78
CA ILE A 11 11.33 8.69 0.99
C ILE A 11 11.65 8.65 2.48
N PHE A 12 11.43 7.49 3.10
CA PHE A 12 11.66 7.27 4.52
C PHE A 12 12.82 6.28 4.69
N PRO A 13 13.97 6.70 5.26
CA PRO A 13 15.07 5.78 5.57
C PRO A 13 14.65 4.81 6.68
N LEU A 14 14.93 3.51 6.51
CA LEU A 14 14.48 2.47 7.44
C LEU A 14 15.04 2.59 8.87
N TYR A 15 16.23 3.15 9.03
CA TYR A 15 16.93 3.26 10.32
C TYR A 15 17.03 4.71 10.81
N SER A 16 16.14 5.60 10.36
CA SER A 16 16.14 6.99 10.79
C SER A 16 15.63 7.12 12.23
N PRO A 17 16.32 7.85 13.13
CA PRO A 17 15.83 8.12 14.48
C PRO A 17 14.62 9.06 14.50
N LEU A 18 14.28 9.68 13.36
CA LEU A 18 13.12 10.58 13.23
C LEU A 18 11.81 9.82 12.98
N ILE A 19 11.86 8.50 12.84
CA ILE A 19 10.68 7.65 12.59
C ILE A 19 10.47 6.77 13.82
N ASP A 20 9.31 6.91 14.45
CA ASP A 20 8.93 6.12 15.62
C ASP A 20 8.53 4.69 15.24
N SER A 21 7.60 4.53 14.30
CA SER A 21 7.08 3.23 13.90
C SER A 21 6.56 3.21 12.45
N LEU A 22 6.54 2.01 11.86
CA LEU A 22 5.97 1.72 10.54
C LEU A 22 4.88 0.66 10.67
N GLU A 23 3.63 1.05 10.47
CA GLU A 23 2.48 0.14 10.48
C GLU A 23 1.93 -0.07 9.06
N VAL A 24 1.64 -1.32 8.71
CA VAL A 24 0.95 -1.65 7.45
C VAL A 24 -0.54 -1.46 7.62
N THR A 25 -1.06 -0.31 7.19
CA THR A 25 -2.51 -0.03 7.26
C THR A 25 -3.32 -0.85 6.25
N ARG A 26 -2.82 -1.02 5.02
CA ARG A 26 -3.51 -1.73 3.93
C ARG A 26 -2.51 -2.37 2.96
N ARG A 27 -2.90 -3.48 2.31
CA ARG A 27 -2.11 -4.15 1.28
C ARG A 27 -2.75 -3.97 -0.09
N GLY A 28 -2.07 -3.31 -1.02
CA GLY A 28 -2.54 -3.12 -2.40
C GLY A 28 -2.18 -4.29 -3.33
N ALA A 29 -3.04 -4.60 -4.29
CA ALA A 29 -2.75 -5.52 -5.38
C ALA A 29 -2.08 -4.77 -6.53
N VAL A 30 -0.78 -4.99 -6.71
CA VAL A 30 0.04 -4.36 -7.77
C VAL A 30 0.81 -5.41 -8.55
N ARG A 31 1.13 -5.10 -9.81
CA ARG A 31 1.89 -5.99 -10.71
C ARG A 31 3.37 -5.66 -10.79
N ARG A 32 3.74 -4.40 -10.54
CA ARG A 32 5.11 -3.89 -10.63
C ARG A 32 5.63 -3.54 -9.25
N ALA A 33 6.92 -3.80 -8.99
CA ALA A 33 7.57 -3.42 -7.74
C ALA A 33 7.70 -1.89 -7.59
N LYS A 34 7.98 -1.18 -8.69
CA LYS A 34 8.05 0.29 -8.73
C LYS A 34 6.76 0.87 -9.28
N LEU A 35 6.16 1.81 -8.55
CA LEU A 35 4.84 2.38 -8.85
C LEU A 35 4.88 3.76 -9.53
N TYR A 36 5.97 4.09 -10.24
CA TYR A 36 6.14 5.41 -10.87
C TYR A 36 5.05 5.78 -11.86
N TYR A 37 4.37 4.79 -12.45
CA TYR A 37 3.25 5.01 -13.36
C TYR A 37 2.08 5.75 -12.69
N LEU A 38 1.97 5.72 -11.35
CA LEU A 38 0.95 6.45 -10.61
C LEU A 38 1.13 7.98 -10.71
N ARG A 39 2.36 8.47 -10.97
CA ARG A 39 2.65 9.91 -11.09
C ARG A 39 1.88 10.59 -12.23
N GLY A 40 1.59 9.85 -13.30
CA GLY A 40 0.81 10.33 -14.44
C GLY A 40 -0.69 10.07 -14.35
N LEU A 41 -1.17 9.43 -13.28
CA LEU A 41 -2.57 9.07 -13.12
C LEU A 41 -3.28 10.01 -12.14
N GLN A 42 -4.55 10.25 -12.37
CA GLN A 42 -5.39 11.10 -11.52
C GLN A 42 -6.74 10.44 -11.21
N GLY A 43 -7.39 10.92 -10.15
CA GLY A 43 -8.73 10.49 -9.77
C GLY A 43 -8.85 8.99 -9.53
N ARG A 44 -9.85 8.36 -10.16
CA ARG A 44 -10.12 6.92 -10.00
C ARG A 44 -9.03 6.03 -10.58
N ALA A 45 -8.32 6.48 -11.61
CA ALA A 45 -7.26 5.71 -12.27
C ALA A 45 -6.03 5.50 -11.38
N ALA A 46 -5.74 6.46 -10.47
CA ALA A 46 -4.64 6.36 -9.52
C ALA A 46 -4.94 5.43 -8.32
N ARG A 47 -6.18 4.94 -8.17
CA ARG A 47 -6.56 4.10 -7.02
C ARG A 47 -6.09 2.65 -7.21
N ILE A 48 -5.31 2.17 -6.24
CA ILE A 48 -4.90 0.77 -6.18
C ILE A 48 -5.97 -0.04 -5.43
N LYS A 49 -6.39 -1.16 -6.01
CA LYS A 49 -7.32 -2.10 -5.38
C LYS A 49 -6.63 -2.82 -4.22
N GLU A 50 -7.39 -3.14 -3.19
CA GLU A 50 -6.88 -3.91 -2.07
C GLU A 50 -6.61 -5.36 -2.46
N LYS A 51 -5.57 -5.96 -1.88
CA LYS A 51 -5.25 -7.37 -2.05
C LYS A 51 -6.16 -8.18 -1.13
N THR A 52 -7.28 -8.65 -1.67
CA THR A 52 -8.10 -9.65 -1.01
C THR A 52 -7.27 -10.93 -0.91
N VAL A 53 -6.77 -11.24 0.28
CA VAL A 53 -6.22 -12.56 0.55
C VAL A 53 -7.45 -13.46 0.73
N PRO A 54 -7.78 -14.38 -0.19
CA PRO A 54 -8.81 -15.35 0.12
C PRO A 54 -8.33 -16.06 1.38
N ARG A 55 -9.11 -15.98 2.46
CA ARG A 55 -8.86 -16.82 3.63
C ARG A 55 -8.84 -18.23 3.08
N ARG A 56 -7.67 -18.89 3.12
CA ARG A 56 -7.60 -20.32 2.83
C ARG A 56 -8.69 -20.94 3.71
N PRO A 57 -9.68 -21.66 3.15
CA PRO A 57 -10.63 -22.36 4.01
C PRO A 57 -9.77 -23.18 4.96
N ARG A 58 -10.02 -23.08 6.27
CA ARG A 58 -9.42 -24.01 7.22
C ARG A 58 -9.77 -25.39 6.65
N GLY A 59 -8.74 -26.11 6.17
CA GLY A 59 -8.92 -27.50 5.79
C GLY A 59 -9.52 -28.24 6.99
N PRO A 60 -10.30 -29.31 6.77
CA PRO A 60 -10.89 -30.05 7.86
C PRO A 60 -9.76 -30.39 8.85
N SER A 61 -9.97 -30.05 10.12
CA SER A 61 -9.18 -30.58 11.22
C SER A 61 -9.27 -32.10 11.11
N ALA A 62 -8.20 -32.71 10.62
CA ALA A 62 -8.04 -34.15 10.73
C ALA A 62 -7.97 -34.45 12.24
N SER A 63 -8.96 -35.24 12.68
CA SER A 63 -9.06 -36.08 13.87
C SER A 63 -8.25 -35.69 15.10
#